data_AF-A0A412PAS9-F1
#
_entry.id   AF-A0A412PAS9-F1
#
_cell.length_a   1.000
_cell.length_b   1.000
_cell.length_c   1.000
_cell.angle_alpha   90.00
_cell.angle_beta   90.00
_cell.angle_gamma   90.00
#
_symmetry.space_group_name_H-M   'P 1'
#
loop_
_entity.id
_entity.type
_entity.pdbx_description
1 polymer ?
#
loop_
_entity_poly.entity_id
_entity_poly.type
_entity_poly.pdbx_seq_one_letter_code
_entity_poly.pdbx_strand_id
1 'polypeptide(L)'
;MYSIQTQNKDTIYYRPELEKLYIQERNLGSGTVFNVRAVINEGDCLLGTYLKKEKAQEVMHDLIENNFWSNDEIYSMPEDE
;
A
#
# COMPACT_ATOMS: atom_id res chain seq x y z
N MET A 1 6.17 16.11 3.48
CA MET A 1 5.29 14.99 3.87
C MET A 1 4.10 15.57 4.62
N TYR A 2 2.88 15.40 4.11
CA TYR A 2 1.67 15.74 4.85
C TYR A 2 1.14 14.45 5.46
N SER A 3 0.99 14.40 6.77
CA SER A 3 0.35 13.28 7.44
C SER A 3 -0.64 13.79 8.46
N ILE A 4 -1.75 13.08 8.57
CA ILE A 4 -2.78 13.31 9.57
C ILE A 4 -2.56 12.26 10.64
N GLN A 5 -2.26 12.69 11.86
CA GLN A 5 -2.27 11.80 13.01
C GLN A 5 -3.68 11.76 13.58
N THR A 6 -4.28 10.57 13.61
CA THR A 6 -5.58 10.37 14.26
C THR A 6 -5.42 10.41 15.78
N GLN A 7 -6.53 10.59 16.50
CA GLN A 7 -6.54 10.51 17.97
C GLN A 7 -6.04 9.15 18.50
N ASN A 8 -6.11 8.10 17.68
CA ASN A 8 -5.63 6.76 18.00
C ASN A 8 -4.13 6.56 17.72
N LYS A 9 -3.41 7.63 17.34
CA LYS A 9 -1.99 7.63 16.91
C LYS A 9 -1.73 6.89 15.59
N ASP A 10 -2.77 6.58 14.83
CA ASP A 10 -2.60 6.11 13.47
C ASP A 10 -2.16 7.28 12.59
N THR A 11 -1.20 7.02 11.71
CA THR A 11 -0.71 8.02 10.77
C THR A 11 -1.32 7.75 9.40
N ILE A 12 -2.16 8.67 8.95
CA ILE A 12 -2.71 8.68 7.59
C ILE A 12 -1.78 9.55 6.74
N TYR A 13 -1.17 8.98 5.72
CA TYR A 13 -0.30 9.73 4.81
C TYR A 13 -1.15 10.43 3.73
N TYR A 14 -1.04 11.75 3.66
CA TYR A 14 -1.63 12.58 2.61
C TYR A 14 -0.55 12.87 1.56
N ARG A 15 -0.71 12.34 0.35
CA ARG A 15 0.31 12.35 -0.72
C ARG A 15 1.62 11.65 -0.30
N PRO A 16 1.58 10.35 -0.01
CA PRO A 16 2.80 9.58 0.21
C PRO A 16 3.67 9.56 -1.05
N GLU A 17 4.98 9.75 -0.89
CA GLU A 17 5.94 9.48 -1.97
C GLU A 17 6.22 7.97 -1.96
N LEU A 18 5.83 7.30 -3.05
CA LEU A 18 6.05 5.87 -3.21
C LEU A 18 7.47 5.65 -3.75
N GLU A 19 8.37 5.17 -2.91
CA GLU A 19 9.77 4.95 -3.29
C GLU A 19 9.95 3.62 -4.04
N LYS A 20 9.23 2.58 -3.61
CA LYS A 20 9.38 1.23 -4.13
C LYS A 20 8.10 0.42 -3.96
N LEU A 21 7.76 -0.36 -4.98
CA LEU A 21 6.74 -1.40 -4.92
C LEU A 21 7.38 -2.74 -5.23
N TYR A 22 7.09 -3.77 -4.44
CA TYR A 22 7.71 -5.09 -4.63
C TYR A 22 6.86 -6.22 -4.04
N ILE A 23 7.13 -7.45 -4.50
CA ILE A 23 6.48 -8.66 -3.98
C ILE A 23 7.48 -9.40 -3.09
N GLN A 24 7.07 -9.71 -1.86
CA GLN A 24 7.81 -10.56 -0.94
C GLN A 24 7.15 -11.93 -0.84
N GLU A 25 7.88 -12.97 -1.22
CA GLU A 25 7.49 -14.35 -0.96
C GLU A 25 7.76 -14.71 0.50
N ARG A 26 6.77 -15.29 1.19
CA ARG A 26 6.92 -15.84 2.53
C ARG A 26 6.39 -17.27 2.56
N ASN A 27 7.22 -18.18 3.06
CA ASN A 27 6.80 -19.54 3.36
C ASN A 27 6.24 -19.58 4.78
N LEU A 28 4.93 -19.79 4.87
CA LEU A 28 4.27 -20.16 6.11
C LEU A 28 4.24 -21.69 6.18
N GLY A 29 4.26 -22.28 7.38
CA GLY A 29 4.20 -23.74 7.52
C GLY A 29 2.97 -24.38 6.84
N SER A 30 1.93 -23.58 6.56
CA SER A 30 0.72 -23.95 5.84
C SER A 30 0.74 -23.69 4.32
N GLY A 31 1.84 -23.15 3.77
CA GLY A 31 1.99 -22.84 2.35
C GLY A 31 2.72 -21.52 2.08
N THR A 32 3.00 -21.26 0.81
CA THR A 32 3.65 -20.02 0.36
C THR A 32 2.62 -18.92 0.15
N VAL A 33 2.92 -17.72 0.65
CA VAL A 33 2.15 -16.50 0.40
C VAL A 33 3.03 -15.43 -0.24
N PHE A 34 2.41 -14.54 -0.99
CA PHE A 34 3.03 -13.46 -1.73
C PHE A 34 2.47 -12.14 -1.22
N ASN A 35 3.30 -11.36 -0.56
CA ASN A 35 2.94 -10.07 -0.01
C ASN A 35 3.30 -8.98 -1.01
N VAL A 36 2.33 -8.18 -1.43
CA VAL A 36 2.59 -6.93 -2.16
C VAL A 36 2.91 -5.87 -1.12
N ARG A 37 4.11 -5.29 -1.20
CA ARG A 37 4.63 -4.33 -0.24
C ARG A 37 5.10 -3.07 -0.95
N ALA A 38 4.95 -1.94 -0.26
CA ALA A 38 5.38 -0.64 -0.72
C ALA A 38 6.31 0.00 0.32
N VAL A 39 7.34 0.70 -0.14
CA VAL A 39 8.12 1.61 0.71
C VAL A 39 7.57 3.00 0.49
N ILE A 40 7.04 3.58 1.56
CA ILE A 40 6.42 4.90 1.60
C ILE A 40 7.14 5.69 2.71
N ASN A 41 7.86 6.74 2.34
CA ASN A 41 8.60 7.60 3.26
C ASN A 41 9.48 6.78 4.24
N GLU A 42 10.38 5.94 3.71
CA GLU A 42 11.25 5.00 4.44
C GLU A 42 10.51 3.90 5.25
N GLY A 43 9.18 3.94 5.31
CA GLY A 43 8.34 2.97 5.98
C GLY A 43 7.94 1.83 5.04
N ASP A 44 8.18 0.59 5.48
CA ASP A 44 7.70 -0.56 4.74
C ASP A 44 6.24 -0.88 5.11
N CYS A 45 5.36 -0.77 4.12
CA CYS A 45 3.92 -0.99 4.23
C CYS A 45 3.49 -2.26 3.49
N LEU A 46 2.67 -3.08 4.15
CA LEU A 46 1.99 -4.21 3.51
C LEU A 46 0.70 -3.72 2.85
N LEU A 47 0.58 -3.92 1.53
CA LEU A 47 -0.62 -3.55 0.78
C LEU A 47 -1.60 -4.72 0.63
N GLY A 48 -1.09 -5.95 0.58
CA GLY A 48 -1.94 -7.13 0.51
C GLY A 48 -1.15 -8.44 0.53
N THR A 49 -1.85 -9.52 0.87
CA THR A 49 -1.29 -10.88 0.95
C THR A 49 -2.09 -11.81 0.04
N TYR A 50 -1.39 -12.56 -0.81
CA TYR A 50 -2.00 -13.42 -1.83
C TYR A 50 -1.44 -14.84 -1.77
N LEU A 51 -2.26 -15.83 -2.10
CA LEU A 51 -1.84 -17.23 -2.16
C LEU A 51 -1.18 -17.61 -3.49
N LYS A 52 -1.36 -16.79 -4.53
CA LYS A 52 -0.84 -17.02 -5.88
C LYS A 52 0.02 -15.85 -6.31
N LYS A 53 1.16 -16.15 -6.94
CA LYS A 53 2.12 -15.13 -7.38
C LYS A 53 1.56 -14.27 -8.49
N GLU A 54 0.82 -14.89 -9.42
CA GLU A 54 0.22 -14.23 -10.58
C GLU A 54 -0.74 -13.14 -10.14
N LYS A 55 -1.54 -13.42 -9.10
CA LYS A 55 -2.48 -12.45 -8.54
C LYS A 55 -1.77 -11.28 -7.83
N ALA A 56 -0.66 -11.56 -7.15
CA ALA A 56 0.16 -10.49 -6.57
C ALA A 56 0.80 -9.61 -7.66
N GLN A 57 1.20 -10.19 -8.80
CA GLN A 57 1.73 -9.44 -9.94
C GLN A 57 0.66 -8.59 -10.63
N GLU A 58 -0.53 -9.14 -10.87
CA GLU A 58 -1.68 -8.41 -11.42
C GLU A 58 -1.99 -7.17 -10.58
N VAL A 59 -2.15 -7.33 -9.26
CA VAL A 59 -2.40 -6.19 -8.36
C VAL A 59 -1.24 -5.20 -8.36
N MET A 60 0.01 -5.68 -8.40
CA MET A 60 1.18 -4.79 -8.50
C MET A 60 1.16 -3.96 -9.78
N HIS A 61 0.79 -4.57 -10.92
CA HIS A 61 0.65 -3.88 -12.20
C HIS A 61 -0.49 -2.86 -12.15
N ASP A 62 -1.65 -3.23 -11.62
CA ASP A 62 -2.79 -2.32 -11.46
C ASP A 62 -2.43 -1.09 -10.61
N LEU A 63 -1.65 -1.27 -9.54
CA LEU A 63 -1.19 -0.17 -8.68
C LEU A 63 -0.21 0.79 -9.40
N ILE A 64 0.56 0.29 -10.36
CA ILE A 64 1.46 1.09 -11.19
C ILE A 64 0.68 1.81 -12.29
N GLU A 65 -0.23 1.11 -12.97
CA GLU A 65 -1.00 1.63 -14.10
C GLU A 65 -2.08 2.64 -13.71
N ASN A 66 -2.76 2.45 -12.56
CA ASN A 66 -3.80 3.38 -12.10
C ASN A 66 -3.27 4.70 -11.54
N ASN A 67 -2.01 5.04 -11.81
CA ASN A 67 -1.46 6.37 -11.68
C ASN A 67 -1.84 7.11 -10.37
N PHE A 68 -1.72 6.44 -9.21
CA PHE A 68 -1.67 7.10 -7.90
C PHE A 68 -0.52 8.14 -7.80
N TRP A 69 0.33 8.21 -8.83
CA TRP A 69 1.46 9.10 -9.03
C TRP A 69 1.05 10.53 -9.43
N SER A 70 -0.18 10.75 -9.92
CA SER A 70 -0.63 12.08 -10.33
C SER A 70 -1.99 12.45 -9.74
N ASN A 71 -1.95 13.19 -8.63
CA ASN A 71 -2.90 14.25 -8.27
C ASN A 71 -4.41 13.93 -8.18
N ASP A 72 -4.85 12.67 -8.06
CA ASP A 72 -6.27 12.41 -7.82
C ASP A 72 -6.67 12.61 -6.36
N GLU A 73 -7.83 13.25 -6.21
CA GLU A 73 -8.34 13.92 -5.03
C GLU A 73 -8.36 13.03 -3.77
N ILE A 74 -7.89 13.60 -2.66
CA ILE A 74 -8.03 12.97 -1.35
C ILE A 74 -9.50 12.99 -0.98
N TYR A 75 -10.11 11.80 -0.97
CA TYR A 75 -11.42 11.60 -0.38
C TYR A 75 -11.31 11.81 1.14
N SER A 76 -11.97 12.87 1.63
CA SER A 76 -12.17 13.11 3.06
C SER A 76 -12.98 11.97 3.66
N MET A 77 -12.63 11.57 4.89
CA MET A 77 -13.46 10.64 5.66
C MET A 77 -14.80 11.32 5.96
N PRO A 78 -15.92 10.57 5.96
CA PRO A 78 -17.26 11.09 6.21
C PRO A 78 -17.49 11.63 7.64
N GLU A 79 -16.45 11.69 8.47
CA GLU A 79 -16.49 12.24 9.83
C GLU A 79 -16.26 13.78 9.86
N ASP A 80 -16.06 14.42 8.71
CA ASP A 80 -15.93 15.88 8.54
C ASP A 80 -17.25 16.61 8.19
N GLU A 81 -18.42 15.97 8.37
CA GLU A 81 -19.74 16.65 8.44
C GLU A 81 -20.22 16.85 9.88
#